data_AF-A0A9W6UIZ9-F1
#
_entry.id   AF-A0A9W6UIZ9-F1
#
_cell.length_a   1.000
_cell.length_b   1.000
_cell.length_c   1.000
_cell.angle_alpha   90.00
_cell.angle_beta   90.00
_cell.angle_gamma   90.00
#
_symmetry.space_group_name_H-M   'P 1'
#
loop_
_entity.id
_entity.type
_entity.pdbx_description
1 polymer ?
#
loop_
_entity_poly.entity_id
_entity_poly.type
_entity_poly.pdbx_seq_one_letter_code
_entity_poly.pdbx_strand_id
1 'polypeptide(L)'
;MTWTDVPATLTPEGVPAFADFYAVGDPLGPVTIQVSGDGPDEDGGSTGDGSSGAAGGDGAQASGSGTNVSGALPSTGRDLAPLTLGALALLGAGAAAIVHARRERTA
;
A
#
# COMPACT_ATOMS: atom_id res chain seq x y z
N MET A 1 -4.36 25.51 10.37
CA MET A 1 -4.11 26.79 9.69
C MET A 1 -4.70 26.73 8.28
N THR A 2 -5.35 27.80 7.83
CA THR A 2 -6.09 27.83 6.56
C THR A 2 -5.72 29.07 5.75
N TRP A 3 -5.47 28.88 4.46
CA TRP A 3 -5.28 29.94 3.47
C TRP A 3 -6.33 29.78 2.37
N THR A 4 -7.05 30.86 2.08
CA THR A 4 -8.13 30.88 1.09
C THR A 4 -7.73 31.75 -0.09
N ASP A 5 -8.31 31.45 -1.25
CA ASP A 5 -8.19 32.27 -2.46
C ASP A 5 -6.73 32.54 -2.89
N VAL A 6 -5.86 31.53 -2.75
CA VAL A 6 -4.46 31.66 -3.14
C VAL A 6 -4.38 31.69 -4.66
N PRO A 7 -3.87 32.77 -5.28
CA PRO A 7 -3.82 32.87 -6.73
C PRO A 7 -2.82 31.86 -7.30
N ALA A 8 -3.20 31.24 -8.41
CA ALA A 8 -2.37 30.29 -9.15
C ALA A 8 -2.23 30.73 -10.62
N THR A 9 -1.07 30.46 -11.20
CA THR A 9 -0.77 30.72 -12.62
C THR A 9 -0.18 29.47 -13.25
N LEU A 10 -0.43 29.30 -14.55
CA LEU A 10 0.06 28.14 -15.29
C LEU A 10 1.57 28.23 -15.49
N THR A 11 2.33 27.20 -15.09
CA THR A 11 3.78 27.14 -15.31
C THR A 11 4.11 26.60 -16.71
N PRO A 12 5.32 26.84 -17.25
CA PRO A 12 5.76 26.28 -18.53
C PRO A 12 5.60 24.76 -18.63
N GLU A 13 5.88 24.06 -17.54
CA GLU A 13 5.80 22.60 -17.45
C GLU A 13 4.36 22.10 -17.47
N GLY A 14 3.40 22.95 -17.09
CA GLY A 14 1.97 22.63 -17.09
C GLY A 14 1.29 22.81 -18.46
N VAL A 15 1.85 23.61 -19.37
CA VAL A 15 1.24 23.90 -20.67
C VAL A 15 0.89 22.64 -21.49
N PRO A 16 1.79 21.63 -21.61
CA PRO A 16 1.48 20.41 -22.36
C PRO A 16 0.31 19.61 -21.76
N ALA A 17 0.05 19.72 -20.45
CA ALA A 17 -1.06 19.03 -19.80
C ALA A 17 -2.43 19.58 -20.23
N PHE A 18 -2.45 20.81 -20.73
CA PHE A 18 -3.62 21.46 -21.31
C PHE A 18 -3.59 21.48 -22.83
N ALA A 19 -2.80 20.62 -23.49
CA ALA A 19 -2.73 20.53 -24.96
C ALA A 19 -2.57 21.90 -25.65
N ASP A 20 -1.76 22.78 -25.04
CA ASP A 20 -1.46 24.13 -25.52
C ASP A 20 -2.68 25.08 -25.63
N PHE A 21 -3.81 24.76 -24.97
CA PHE A 21 -4.98 25.65 -24.92
C PHE A 21 -4.76 26.90 -24.07
N TYR A 22 -3.80 26.86 -23.14
CA TYR A 22 -3.47 27.95 -22.22
C TYR A 22 -1.98 28.28 -22.29
N ALA A 23 -1.64 29.56 -22.17
CA ALA A 23 -0.28 30.05 -22.19
C ALA A 23 0.37 30.03 -20.79
N VAL A 24 1.70 30.11 -20.78
CA VAL A 24 2.45 30.30 -19.52
C VAL A 24 2.01 31.60 -18.85
N GLY A 25 1.73 31.52 -17.55
CA GLY A 25 1.27 32.65 -16.75
C GLY A 25 -0.23 32.86 -16.78
N ASP A 26 -0.99 32.08 -17.57
CA ASP A 26 -2.45 32.18 -17.57
C ASP A 26 -3.00 31.94 -16.15
N PRO A 27 -3.96 32.77 -15.71
CA PRO A 27 -4.53 32.66 -14.38
C PRO A 27 -5.34 31.36 -14.28
N LEU A 28 -5.08 30.59 -13.24
CA LEU A 28 -5.84 29.40 -12.89
C LEU A 28 -6.84 29.72 -11.78
N GLY A 29 -7.78 28.79 -11.58
CA GLY A 29 -8.68 28.85 -10.44
C GLY A 29 -7.89 28.94 -9.12
N PRO A 30 -8.30 29.81 -8.18
CA PRO A 30 -7.60 29.96 -6.92
C PRO A 30 -7.76 28.70 -6.06
N VAL A 31 -6.77 28.45 -5.20
CA VAL A 31 -6.74 27.25 -4.34
C VAL A 31 -6.91 27.62 -2.87
N THR A 32 -7.49 26.69 -2.11
CA THR A 32 -7.60 26.79 -0.65
C THR A 32 -6.75 25.70 -0.01
N ILE A 33 -5.89 26.09 0.92
CA ILE A 33 -4.94 25.19 1.59
C ILE A 33 -5.31 25.11 3.06
N GLN A 34 -5.43 23.90 3.59
CA GLN A 34 -5.63 23.66 5.02
C GLN A 34 -4.51 22.76 5.53
N VAL A 35 -3.78 23.24 6.53
CA VAL A 35 -2.69 22.52 7.19
C VAL A 35 -3.05 22.34 8.65
N SER A 36 -3.20 21.10 9.08
CA SER A 36 -3.31 20.73 10.48
C SER A 36 -1.97 20.17 10.92
N GLY A 37 -1.40 20.73 11.99
CA GLY A 37 -0.26 20.11 12.67
C GLY A 37 -0.78 19.30 13.84
N ASP A 38 -0.24 18.10 14.01
CA ASP A 38 -0.15 17.53 15.35
C ASP A 38 1.00 18.23 16.07
N GLY A 39 0.96 18.32 17.40
CA GLY A 39 2.08 18.88 18.18
C GLY A 39 3.38 18.10 17.91
N PRO A 40 4.55 18.53 18.43
CA PRO A 40 5.63 17.56 18.53
C PRO A 40 5.05 16.36 19.29
N ASP A 41 5.04 15.18 18.68
CA ASP A 41 4.89 13.95 19.43
C ASP A 41 5.89 14.06 20.57
N GLU A 42 5.40 14.30 21.77
CA GLU A 42 6.19 14.05 22.96
C GLU A 42 6.51 12.58 22.79
N ASP A 43 7.78 12.30 22.46
CA ASP A 43 8.40 10.98 22.56
C ASP A 43 8.33 10.61 24.05
N GLY A 44 7.11 10.32 24.50
CA GLY A 44 6.77 9.64 25.72
C GLY A 44 7.17 8.22 25.46
N GLY A 45 8.49 8.03 25.43
CA GLY A 45 9.11 6.73 25.52
C GLY A 45 8.37 6.01 26.62
N SER A 46 7.63 4.99 26.21
CA SER A 46 7.10 4.02 27.14
C SER A 46 8.33 3.42 27.79
N THR A 47 8.66 3.95 28.96
CA THR A 47 9.66 3.39 29.85
C THR A 47 9.21 1.97 30.06
N GLY A 48 9.93 1.04 29.44
CA GLY A 48 9.61 -0.36 29.45
C GLY A 48 9.40 -0.83 30.87
N ASP A 49 8.15 -1.11 31.23
CA ASP A 49 7.85 -2.08 32.26
C ASP A 49 7.95 -3.45 31.58
N GLY A 50 9.05 -4.13 31.90
CA GLY A 50 9.41 -5.39 31.28
C GLY A 50 8.37 -6.47 31.58
N SER A 51 7.76 -6.99 30.53
CA SER A 51 7.29 -8.38 30.55
C SER A 51 8.00 -9.16 29.45
N SER A 52 8.82 -10.08 29.91
CA SER A 52 9.75 -10.95 29.21
C SER A 52 9.20 -11.65 27.96
N GLY A 53 9.96 -11.60 26.85
CA GLY A 53 9.78 -12.59 25.77
C GLY A 53 10.33 -12.19 24.39
N ALA A 54 11.63 -12.38 24.20
CA ALA A 54 12.37 -12.68 22.96
C ALA A 54 11.82 -12.29 21.55
N ALA A 55 12.70 -11.58 20.82
CA ALA A 55 13.05 -11.72 19.38
C ALA A 55 12.15 -11.08 18.28
N GLY A 56 12.55 -9.88 17.84
CA GLY A 56 13.07 -9.57 16.49
C GLY A 56 12.19 -9.71 15.23
N GLY A 57 12.16 -8.65 14.42
CA GLY A 57 12.30 -8.76 12.96
C GLY A 57 11.15 -8.25 12.07
N ASP A 58 11.51 -7.37 11.15
CA ASP A 58 10.74 -6.67 10.12
C ASP A 58 10.30 -7.58 8.94
N GLY A 59 9.31 -7.15 8.14
CA GLY A 59 9.21 -7.59 6.73
C GLY A 59 7.80 -7.72 6.12
N ALA A 60 7.67 -7.26 4.88
CA ALA A 60 6.49 -6.84 4.13
C ALA A 60 5.64 -7.81 3.34
N GLN A 61 4.46 -7.36 2.83
CA GLN A 61 3.93 -7.61 1.46
C GLN A 61 2.45 -7.26 1.15
N ALA A 62 2.16 -6.69 -0.03
CA ALA A 62 0.84 -6.81 -0.69
C ALA A 62 0.63 -8.28 -1.16
N SER A 63 -0.55 -8.90 -1.36
CA SER A 63 -1.89 -8.50 -1.80
C SER A 63 -2.77 -9.78 -1.79
N GLY A 64 -4.07 -9.73 -1.48
CA GLY A 64 -5.01 -10.86 -1.72
C GLY A 64 -6.08 -11.08 -0.64
N SER A 65 -7.36 -10.93 -1.04
CA SER A 65 -8.56 -11.08 -0.20
C SER A 65 -8.74 -12.52 0.34
N GLY A 66 -8.73 -12.65 1.66
CA GLY A 66 -9.08 -13.87 2.40
C GLY A 66 -8.55 -13.83 3.84
N THR A 67 -9.41 -13.42 4.77
CA THR A 67 -9.16 -13.26 6.23
C THR A 67 -8.50 -11.93 6.59
N ASN A 68 -9.29 -10.99 7.12
CA ASN A 68 -8.79 -9.78 7.78
C ASN A 68 -7.97 -10.18 9.02
N VAL A 69 -6.68 -10.44 8.85
CA VAL A 69 -5.70 -10.14 9.91
C VAL A 69 -5.44 -8.65 9.74
N SER A 70 -6.01 -7.84 10.62
CA SER A 70 -5.90 -6.38 10.63
C SER A 70 -4.48 -5.91 11.01
N GLY A 71 -3.49 -6.34 10.24
CA GLY A 71 -2.12 -5.88 10.31
C GLY A 71 -1.62 -5.84 8.88
N ALA A 72 -1.44 -4.63 8.34
CA ALA A 72 -0.81 -4.46 7.04
C ALA A 72 0.53 -5.19 7.10
N LEU A 73 0.73 -6.15 6.21
CA LEU A 73 2.06 -6.68 5.99
C LEU A 73 2.93 -5.46 5.59
N PRO A 74 4.16 -5.32 6.10
CA PRO A 74 5.06 -4.20 5.78
C PRO A 74 5.25 -3.98 4.25
N SER A 75 6.07 -3.03 3.79
CA SER A 75 6.46 -2.91 2.35
C SER A 75 7.98 -3.04 2.18
N THR A 76 8.49 -4.11 1.53
CA THR A 76 9.93 -4.44 1.44
C THR A 76 10.41 -4.43 -0.02
N GLY A 77 9.58 -3.98 -0.96
CA GLY A 77 9.93 -3.90 -2.38
C GLY A 77 10.31 -5.24 -3.02
N ARG A 78 9.96 -6.38 -2.43
CA ARG A 78 10.25 -7.72 -2.97
C ARG A 78 9.00 -8.31 -3.62
N ASP A 79 9.14 -8.76 -4.87
CA ASP A 79 8.07 -9.37 -5.63
C ASP A 79 7.73 -10.77 -5.07
N LEU A 80 6.50 -10.90 -4.56
CA LEU A 80 5.96 -12.16 -4.05
C LEU A 80 5.29 -13.03 -5.08
N ALA A 81 5.11 -12.53 -6.30
CA ALA A 81 4.51 -13.30 -7.38
C ALA A 81 5.05 -14.74 -7.49
N PRO A 82 6.37 -15.03 -7.33
CA PRO A 82 6.83 -16.42 -7.40
C PRO A 82 6.36 -17.31 -6.23
N LEU A 83 6.14 -16.74 -5.04
CA LEU A 83 5.72 -17.50 -3.85
C LEU A 83 4.23 -17.82 -3.90
N THR A 84 3.40 -16.87 -4.36
CA THR A 84 1.95 -17.09 -4.54
C THR A 84 1.67 -18.04 -5.70
N LEU A 85 2.43 -17.94 -6.80
CA LEU A 85 2.35 -18.88 -7.92
C LEU A 85 2.74 -20.30 -7.51
N GLY A 86 3.80 -20.45 -6.71
CA GLY A 86 4.22 -21.74 -6.15
C GLY A 86 3.17 -22.39 -5.24
N ALA A 87 2.51 -21.59 -4.40
CA ALA A 87 1.44 -22.07 -3.52
C ALA A 87 0.21 -22.57 -4.30
N LEU A 88 -0.19 -21.85 -5.36
CA LEU A 88 -1.27 -22.28 -6.26
C LEU A 88 -0.93 -23.57 -7.02
N ALA A 89 0.32 -23.73 -7.47
CA ALA A 89 0.77 -24.96 -8.12
C ALA A 89 0.69 -26.18 -7.19
N LEU A 90 1.05 -26.00 -5.91
CA LEU A 90 0.95 -27.05 -4.88
C LEU A 90 -0.51 -27.43 -4.57
N LEU A 91 -1.42 -26.46 -4.47
CA LEU A 91 -2.84 -26.76 -4.29
C LEU A 91 -3.45 -27.47 -5.51
N GLY A 92 -3.10 -27.05 -6.72
CA GLY A 92 -3.56 -27.68 -7.97
C GLY A 92 -3.10 -29.14 -8.09
N ALA A 93 -1.83 -29.41 -7.79
CA ALA A 93 -1.29 -30.77 -7.80
C ALA A 93 -1.94 -31.65 -6.71
N GLY A 94 -2.17 -31.11 -5.51
CA GLY A 94 -2.85 -31.82 -4.42
C GLY A 94 -4.30 -32.19 -4.76
N ALA A 95 -5.05 -31.29 -5.38
CA ALA A 95 -6.42 -31.58 -5.83
C ALA A 95 -6.46 -32.66 -6.93
N ALA A 96 -5.52 -32.60 -7.88
CA ALA A 96 -5.40 -33.61 -8.93
C ALA A 96 -5.06 -35.01 -8.37
N ALA A 97 -4.17 -35.08 -7.38
CA ALA A 97 -3.82 -36.34 -6.71
C ALA A 97 -5.02 -36.95 -5.96
N ILE A 98 -5.83 -36.13 -5.28
CA ILE A 98 -7.03 -36.59 -4.56
C ILE A 98 -8.11 -37.10 -5.53
N VAL A 99 -8.29 -36.44 -6.67
CA VAL A 99 -9.23 -36.88 -7.71
C VAL A 99 -8.76 -38.19 -8.36
N HIS A 100 -7.45 -38.36 -8.59
CA HIS A 100 -6.91 -39.60 -9.15
C HIS A 100 -7.07 -40.78 -8.16
N ALA A 101 -6.83 -40.56 -6.87
CA ALA A 101 -7.01 -41.58 -5.83
C ALA A 101 -8.50 -41.95 -5.57
N ARG A 102 -9.45 -41.11 -5.98
CA ARG A 102 -10.89 -41.47 -5.94
C ARG A 102 -11.30 -42.34 -7.13
N ARG A 103 -10.71 -42.13 -8.31
CA ARG A 103 -11.02 -42.97 -9.49
C ARG A 103 -10.55 -44.41 -9.33
N GLU A 104 -9.42 -44.64 -8.66
CA GLU A 104 -8.91 -46.01 -8.42
C GLU A 104 -9.66 -46.76 -7.31
N ARG A 105 -10.59 -46.12 -6.61
CA ARG A 105 -11.43 -46.78 -5.59
C ARG A 105 -12.85 -47.12 -6.07
N THR A 106 -13.19 -46.81 -7.32
CA THR A 106 -14.51 -47.11 -7.90
C THR A 106 -14.42 -47.98 -9.17
N ALA A 107 -13.27 -48.64 -9.38
CA ALA A 107 -13.09 -49.70 -10.38
C ALA A 107 -12.90 -51.04 -9.67
#